data_AF-X1KDA0-F1
#
_entry.id   AF-X1KDA0-F1
#
_cell.length_a   1.000
_cell.length_b   1.000
_cell.length_c   1.000
_cell.angle_alpha   90.00
_cell.angle_beta   90.00
_cell.angle_gamma   90.00
#
_symmetry.space_group_name_H-M   'P 1'
#
loop_
_entity.id
_entity.type
_entity.pdbx_description
1 polymer ?
#
loop_
_entity_poly.entity_id
_entity_poly.type
_entity_poly.pdbx_seq_one_letter_code
_entity_poly.pdbx_strand_id
1 'polypeptide(L)' 'DPLWFGILFTMNLEMSYLTPPVGMNLFFLKGVAPPEITMGDIYRSVIPFVILQAVGLALVIIFPQIALWLPGMMMK' A
#
# COMPACT_ATOMS: atom_id res chain seq x y z
N ASP A 1 -14.01 -0.22 15.44
CA ASP A 1 -13.67 -1.65 15.61
C ASP A 1 -12.14 -1.79 15.55
N PRO A 2 -11.49 -2.42 16.55
CA PRO A 2 -10.03 -2.58 16.59
C PRO A 2 -9.46 -3.35 15.39
N LEU A 3 -10.18 -4.35 14.86
CA LEU A 3 -9.76 -5.12 13.68
C LEU A 3 -9.77 -4.24 12.44
N TRP A 4 -10.83 -3.46 12.24
CA TRP A 4 -10.91 -2.50 11.14
C TRP A 4 -9.77 -1.46 11.21
N PHE A 5 -9.50 -0.93 12.40
CA PHE A 5 -8.38 -0.01 12.59
C PHE A 5 -7.03 -0.67 12.29
N GLY A 6 -6.83 -1.91 12.73
CA GLY A 6 -5.63 -2.70 12.40
C GLY A 6 -5.45 -2.87 10.89
N ILE A 7 -6.53 -3.15 10.15
CA ILE A 7 -6.49 -3.27 8.69
C ILE A 7 -6.10 -1.95 8.03
N LEU A 8 -6.71 -0.83 8.45
CA LEU A 8 -6.35 0.49 7.95
C LEU A 8 -4.88 0.84 8.23
N PHE A 9 -4.40 0.50 9.44
CA PHE A 9 -3.01 0.71 9.82
C PHE A 9 -2.07 -0.09 8.93
N THR A 10 -2.34 -1.38 8.70
CA THR A 10 -1.53 -2.23 7.81
C THR A 10 -1.51 -1.70 6.37
N MET A 11 -2.66 -1.30 5.83
CA MET A 11 -2.74 -0.71 4.48
C MET A 11 -1.92 0.58 4.38
N ASN A 12 -1.97 1.43 5.40
CA ASN A 12 -1.20 2.67 5.42
C ASN A 12 0.31 2.40 5.56
N LEU A 13 0.69 1.40 6.35
CA LEU A 13 2.07 0.96 6.50
C LEU A 13 2.65 0.50 5.16
N GLU A 14 1.94 -0.34 4.42
CA GLU A 14 2.34 -0.78 3.06
C GLU A 14 2.56 0.39 2.09
N MET A 15 1.68 1.39 2.12
CA MET A 15 1.81 2.60 1.29
C MET A 15 3.09 3.40 1.62
N SER A 16 3.53 3.38 2.89
CA SER A 16 4.77 4.03 3.34
C SER A 16 6.02 3.38 2.74
N TYR A 17 6.02 2.06 2.53
CA TYR A 17 7.14 1.36 1.88
C TYR A 17 7.34 1.73 0.40
N LEU A 18 6.30 2.27 -0.23
CA LEU A 18 6.27 2.67 -1.64
C LEU A 18 6.40 4.19 -1.86
N THR A 19 6.44 4.99 -0.80
CA THR A 19 6.52 6.46 -0.90
C THR A 19 7.86 6.98 -0.32
N PRO A 20 8.61 7.84 -1.03
CA PRO A 20 9.78 8.52 -0.45
C PRO A 20 9.36 9.39 0.76
N PRO A 21 10.11 9.45 1.88
CA PRO A 21 11.54 9.19 2.05
C PRO A 21 11.94 7.79 2.54
N VAL A 22 10.99 6.97 3.01
CA VAL A 22 11.29 5.60 3.49
C VAL A 22 11.48 4.65 2.31
N GLY A 23 10.50 4.59 1.40
CA GLY A 23 10.62 4.05 0.04
C GLY A 23 11.43 2.77 -0.13
N MET A 24 11.49 1.89 0.87
CA MET A 24 12.47 0.81 0.94
C MET A 24 12.33 -0.14 -0.25
N ASN A 25 11.10 -0.37 -0.71
CA ASN A 25 10.84 -1.16 -1.92
C ASN A 25 11.39 -0.49 -3.18
N LEU A 26 11.35 0.85 -3.27
CA LEU A 26 11.91 1.60 -4.41
C LEU A 26 13.44 1.52 -4.43
N PHE A 27 14.07 1.64 -3.26
CA PHE A 27 15.52 1.49 -3.10
C PHE A 27 16.00 0.07 -3.41
N PHE A 28 15.24 -0.93 -2.95
CA PHE A 28 15.49 -2.32 -3.30
C PHE A 28 15.37 -2.55 -4.82
N LEU A 29 14.31 -2.02 -5.44
CA LEU A 29 14.11 -2.13 -6.89
C LEU A 29 15.28 -1.48 -7.64
N LYS A 30 15.79 -0.34 -7.16
CA LYS A 30 16.97 0.29 -7.79
C LYS A 30 18.24 -0.53 -7.65
N GLY A 31 18.40 -1.31 -6.58
CA GLY A 31 19.54 -2.20 -6.38
C GLY A 31 19.60 -3.36 -7.39
N VAL A 32 18.45 -3.80 -7.91
CA VAL A 32 18.36 -4.87 -8.92
C VAL A 32 18.10 -4.36 -10.33
N ALA A 33 17.68 -3.09 -10.49
CA ALA A 33 17.37 -2.51 -11.77
C ALA A 33 18.64 -2.23 -12.60
N PRO A 34 18.57 -2.37 -13.94
CA PRO A 34 19.64 -1.98 -14.84
C PRO A 34 20.12 -0.53 -14.62
N PRO A 35 21.40 -0.22 -14.91
CA PRO A 35 21.97 1.12 -14.67
C PRO A 35 21.25 2.22 -15.46
N GLU A 36 20.60 1.90 -16.57
CA GLU A 36 19.83 2.82 -17.41
C GLU A 36 18.54 3.33 -16.72
N ILE A 37 18.01 2.58 -15.74
CA ILE A 37 16.79 2.94 -15.02
C ILE A 37 17.13 3.89 -13.89
N THR A 38 16.63 5.12 -13.97
CA THR A 38 16.87 6.12 -12.93
C THR A 38 15.90 5.97 -11.76
N MET A 39 16.22 6.58 -10.61
CA MET A 39 15.24 6.67 -9.53
C MET A 39 13.97 7.44 -9.91
N GLY A 40 14.09 8.40 -10.84
CA GLY A 40 12.92 9.12 -11.36
C GLY A 40 11.96 8.21 -12.11
N ASP A 41 12.48 7.21 -12.84
CA ASP A 41 11.66 6.24 -13.59
C ASP A 41 10.92 5.31 -12.64
N ILE A 42 11.60 4.84 -11.59
CA ILE A 42 11.01 4.00 -10.55
C ILE A 42 9.91 4.78 -9.80
N TYR A 43 10.16 6.04 -9.47
CA TYR A 43 9.18 6.89 -8.78
C TYR A 43 7.95 7.16 -9.64
N ARG A 44 8.13 7.46 -10.92
CA ARG A 44 6.98 7.64 -11.83
C ARG A 44 6.17 6.36 -11.99
N SER A 45 6.84 5.21 -11.99
CA SER A 45 6.20 3.90 -12.15
C SER A 45 5.35 3.51 -10.93
N VAL A 46 5.72 3.96 -9.71
CA VAL A 46 4.97 3.61 -8.49
C VAL A 46 3.76 4.52 -8.23
N ILE A 47 3.71 5.73 -8.78
CA ILE A 47 2.58 6.66 -8.63
C ILE A 47 1.20 6.01 -8.89
N PRO A 48 0.96 5.30 -10.02
CA PRO A 48 -0.33 4.66 -10.26
C PRO A 48 -0.68 3.60 -9.19
N PHE A 49 0.32 2.89 -8.65
CA PHE A 49 0.11 1.92 -7.58
C PHE A 49 -0.26 2.59 -6.26
N VAL A 50 0.41 3.69 -5.91
CA VAL A 50 0.11 4.48 -4.71
C VAL A 50 -1.30 5.07 -4.78
N ILE A 51 -1.73 5.56 -5.95
CA ILE A 51 -3.09 6.04 -6.17
C ILE A 51 -4.10 4.90 -5.95
N LEU A 52 -3.84 3.72 -6.51
CA LEU A 52 -4.74 2.57 -6.35
C LEU A 52 -4.84 2.13 -4.87
N GLN A 53 -3.72 2.13 -4.14
CA GLN A 53 -3.71 1.85 -2.70
C GLN A 53 -4.49 2.91 -1.92
N ALA A 54 -4.34 4.20 -2.26
CA ALA A 54 -5.09 5.28 -1.63
C ALA A 54 -6.59 5.14 -1.87
N VAL A 55 -7.00 4.75 -3.08
CA VAL A 55 -8.41 4.46 -3.40
C VAL A 55 -8.91 3.28 -2.58
N GLY A 56 -8.14 2.19 -2.50
CA GLY A 56 -8.48 1.04 -1.66
C GLY A 56 -8.63 1.42 -0.17
N LEU A 57 -7.71 2.22 0.35
CA LEU A 57 -7.77 2.74 1.72
C LEU A 57 -9.04 3.57 1.94
N ALA A 58 -9.33 4.51 1.03
CA ALA A 58 -10.54 5.33 1.10
C ALA A 58 -11.82 4.48 1.07
N LEU A 59 -11.87 3.44 0.22
CA LEU A 59 -12.99 2.51 0.16
C LEU A 59 -13.17 1.77 1.48
N VAL A 60 -12.11 1.27 2.12
CA VAL A 60 -12.21 0.58 3.42
C VAL A 60 -12.57 1.53 4.56
N ILE A 61 -12.17 2.80 4.47
CA ILE A 61 -12.58 3.84 5.41
C ILE A 61 -14.10 4.08 5.33
N ILE A 62 -14.65 4.22 4.11
CA ILE A 62 -16.06 4.51 3.88
C ILE A 62 -16.94 3.26 4.08
N PHE A 63 -16.44 2.10 3.64
CA PHE A 63 -17.15 0.82 3.61
C PHE A 63 -16.35 -0.25 4.39
N PRO A 64 -16.36 -0.23 5.74
CA PRO A 64 -15.62 -1.17 6.58
C PRO A 64 -15.97 -2.65 6.32
N GLN A 65 -17.17 -2.91 5.82
CA GLN A 65 -17.66 -4.25 5.50
C GLN A 65 -16.81 -4.96 4.43
N ILE A 66 -16.15 -4.21 3.54
CA ILE A 66 -15.23 -4.77 2.54
C ILE A 66 -14.10 -5.55 3.22
N ALA A 67 -13.58 -4.99 4.31
CA ALA A 67 -12.47 -5.58 5.06
C ALA A 67 -12.94 -6.57 6.15
N LEU A 68 -14.14 -6.38 6.71
CA LEU A 68 -14.65 -7.17 7.83
C LEU A 68 -15.48 -8.39 7.41
N TRP A 69 -15.93 -8.47 6.16
CA TRP A 69 -16.77 -9.56 5.67
C TRP A 69 -16.14 -10.94 5.86
N LEU A 70 -14.91 -11.14 5.38
CA LEU A 70 -14.22 -12.42 5.47
C LEU A 70 -13.88 -12.79 6.93
N PRO A 71 -13.29 -11.91 7.75
CA PRO A 71 -13.10 -12.19 9.17
C PRO A 71 -14.39 -12.54 9.90
N GLY A 72 -15.51 -11.88 9.58
CA GLY A 72 -16.83 -12.19 10.15
C GLY A 72 -17.42 -13.52 9.70
N MET A 73 -16.89 -14.14 8.64
CA MET A 73 -17.23 -15.51 8.24
C MET A 73 -16.35 -16.56 8.92
N MET A 74 -15.09 -16.24 9.20
CA MET A 74 -14.10 -17.17 9.77
C MET A 74 -14.10 -17.20 11.31
N MET A 75 -14.35 -16.07 11.97
CA MET A 75 -14.27 -15.93 13.44
C MET A 75 -15.64 -16.07 14.12
N LYS A 76 -16.53 -16.89 13.57
CA LYS A 76 -17.82 -17.22 14.20
C LYS A 76 -17.68 -18.30 15.26
#